data_AF-A0A6P2CSQ7-F1
#
_entry.id   AF-A0A6P2CSQ7-F1
#
_cell.length_a   1.000
_cell.length_b   1.000
_cell.length_c   1.000
_cell.angle_alpha   90.00
_cell.angle_beta   90.00
_cell.angle_gamma   90.00
#
_symmetry.space_group_name_H-M   'P 1'
#
loop_
_entity.id
_entity.type
_entity.pdbx_description
1 polymer ?
#
loop_
_entity_poly.entity_id
_entity_poly.type
_entity_poly.pdbx_seq_one_letter_code
_entity_poly.pdbx_strand_id
1 'polypeptide(L)'
;MECGPGMRLHFQQTHHPTTGSIMVDDYDRDRERRRGEGSDRDRHLARRFERARRRYDDEYRTPRRGASTLGIIAFVGGLLALVVGIIPFLGAVAIFAGGLALVLALASVLIARSSNQKMGFPVAATVVSGSAVALSLMWIAVIGSMMDNRAARRAAPPPLPVPPPAQVRGNANPPPKAPSENKVDEEKFQKQLLEDLAKDRIKEEIRNGPGTPVSAETLETDYLANVVSAELRYKDKVLAVTGKVVRVIREEGKSYVLELETGEPTKTINCEFAEQKKYPLASVKRGQEVTVRGLCAGRVSDLVTLKDCVLAK
;
A
#
# COMPACT_ATOMS: atom_id res chain seq x y z
N MET A 1 124.89 25.51 39.60
CA MET A 1 124.40 26.87 39.86
C MET A 1 122.92 26.90 39.54
N GLU A 2 122.18 27.53 40.44
CA GLU A 2 120.72 27.75 40.48
C GLU A 2 120.15 28.23 39.12
N CYS A 3 118.85 28.16 38.80
CA CYS A 3 117.70 28.56 39.60
C CYS A 3 116.39 28.10 38.91
N GLY A 4 115.32 27.94 39.68
CA GLY A 4 113.99 27.49 39.25
C GLY A 4 113.12 28.57 38.56
N PRO A 5 111.82 28.64 38.85
CA PRO A 5 110.76 27.88 38.16
C PRO A 5 109.74 28.79 37.46
N GLY A 6 109.02 28.27 36.45
CA GLY A 6 108.06 29.04 35.64
C GLY A 6 106.84 28.23 35.17
N MET A 7 105.73 28.43 35.89
CA MET A 7 104.31 28.36 35.53
C MET A 7 103.79 27.72 34.23
N ARG A 8 102.74 26.91 34.45
CA ARG A 8 101.72 26.40 33.51
C ARG A 8 101.23 27.42 32.49
N LEU A 9 101.06 26.96 31.24
CA LEU A 9 99.94 27.34 30.38
C LEU A 9 99.42 26.11 29.62
N HIS A 10 98.13 25.86 29.76
CA HIS A 10 97.34 24.92 28.97
C HIS A 10 97.09 25.50 27.56
N PHE A 11 97.16 24.65 26.53
CA PHE A 11 96.46 24.66 25.23
C PHE A 11 97.38 23.93 24.21
N GLN A 12 96.96 23.11 23.25
CA GLN A 12 95.67 22.67 22.74
C GLN A 12 96.01 21.54 21.74
N GLN A 13 95.68 20.29 22.04
CA GLN A 13 95.80 19.22 21.03
C GLN A 13 94.51 19.19 20.22
N THR A 14 94.64 19.52 18.95
CA THR A 14 93.60 19.49 17.93
C THR A 14 93.13 18.06 17.71
N HIS A 15 91.92 17.75 18.21
CA HIS A 15 91.15 16.60 17.73
C HIS A 15 90.50 16.98 16.39
N HIS A 16 90.70 16.13 15.38
CA HIS A 16 89.80 16.05 14.24
C HIS A 16 88.45 15.47 14.70
N PRO A 17 87.31 16.09 14.32
CA PRO A 17 86.09 15.35 14.09
C PRO A 17 85.72 15.39 12.60
N THR A 18 85.41 14.20 12.13
CA THR A 18 84.85 13.83 10.84
C THR A 18 83.65 14.70 10.47
N THR A 19 83.71 15.29 9.29
CA THR A 19 82.59 15.85 8.55
C THR A 19 81.54 14.77 8.30
N GLY A 20 80.52 14.66 9.16
CA GLY A 20 79.58 13.54 9.01
C GLY A 20 78.30 13.57 9.84
N SER A 21 77.88 14.71 10.38
CA SER A 21 76.73 14.71 11.32
C SER A 21 75.79 15.91 11.27
N ILE A 22 75.85 16.78 10.25
CA ILE A 22 74.98 17.97 10.20
C ILE A 22 73.74 17.80 9.27
N MET A 23 73.66 16.76 8.43
CA MET A 23 72.53 16.60 7.49
C MET A 23 71.43 15.61 7.90
N VAL A 24 71.55 14.96 9.06
CA VAL A 24 70.53 13.98 9.51
C VAL A 24 69.54 14.59 10.52
N ASP A 25 69.94 15.63 11.27
CA ASP A 25 69.08 16.22 12.31
C ASP A 25 67.95 17.12 11.77
N ASP A 26 68.12 17.74 10.59
CA ASP A 26 67.07 18.61 10.03
C ASP A 26 65.96 17.81 9.30
N TYR A 27 66.27 16.64 8.74
CA TYR A 27 65.27 15.80 8.07
C TYR A 27 64.29 15.12 9.04
N ASP A 28 64.74 14.75 10.23
CA ASP A 28 63.87 14.10 11.22
C ASP A 28 62.96 15.10 11.95
N ARG A 29 63.40 16.35 12.17
CA ARG A 29 62.59 17.39 12.82
C ARG A 29 61.38 17.82 11.99
N ASP A 30 61.52 17.90 10.67
CA ASP A 30 60.39 18.22 9.77
C ASP A 30 59.39 17.06 9.63
N ARG A 31 59.85 15.82 9.77
CA ARG A 31 58.99 14.64 9.76
C ARG A 31 58.09 14.58 10.99
N GLU A 32 58.60 14.98 12.16
CA GLU A 32 57.81 15.07 13.39
C GLU A 32 56.76 16.18 13.34
N ARG A 33 57.09 17.36 12.78
CA ARG A 33 56.11 18.45 12.58
C ARG A 33 54.93 18.04 11.69
N ARG A 34 55.19 17.34 10.58
CA ARG A 34 54.11 16.83 9.70
C ARG A 34 53.25 15.74 10.35
N ARG A 35 53.80 14.98 11.30
CA ARG A 35 53.07 13.94 12.04
C ARG A 35 52.15 14.52 13.12
N GLY A 36 52.53 15.67 13.71
CA GLY A 36 51.70 16.43 14.65
C GLY A 36 50.51 17.14 14.00
N GLU A 37 50.72 17.81 12.87
CA GLU A 37 49.66 18.60 12.20
C GLU A 37 48.55 17.76 11.54
N GLY A 38 48.84 16.51 11.15
CA GLY A 38 47.81 15.57 10.68
C GLY A 38 46.87 15.14 11.81
N SER A 39 47.42 14.90 13.01
CA SER A 39 46.66 14.42 14.17
C SER A 39 45.58 15.39 14.66
N ASP A 40 45.85 16.70 14.60
CA ASP A 40 44.88 17.71 15.05
C ASP A 40 43.76 17.93 14.01
N ARG A 41 44.08 17.88 12.72
CA ARG A 41 43.08 17.93 11.64
C ARG A 41 42.16 16.72 11.69
N ASP A 42 42.72 15.53 11.90
CA ASP A 42 41.95 14.29 12.02
C ASP A 42 41.07 14.29 13.27
N ARG A 43 41.57 14.84 14.41
CA ARG A 43 40.76 15.05 15.61
C ARG A 43 39.61 16.04 15.38
N HIS A 44 39.82 17.10 14.60
CA HIS A 44 38.76 18.06 14.26
C HIS A 44 37.69 17.46 13.34
N LEU A 45 38.10 16.67 12.35
CA LEU A 45 37.17 15.93 11.49
C LEU A 45 36.39 14.88 12.29
N ALA A 46 37.05 14.10 13.14
CA ALA A 46 36.40 13.13 14.01
C ALA A 46 35.34 13.79 14.90
N ARG A 47 35.66 14.92 15.55
CA ARG A 47 34.69 15.68 16.35
C ARG A 47 33.53 16.25 15.51
N ARG A 48 33.77 16.65 14.26
CA ARG A 48 32.69 17.10 13.35
C ARG A 48 31.77 15.93 12.97
N PHE A 49 32.33 14.76 12.66
CA PHE A 49 31.56 13.56 12.37
C PHE A 49 30.76 13.08 13.57
N GLU A 50 31.34 13.09 14.78
CA GLU A 50 30.61 12.73 16.00
C GLU A 50 29.46 13.70 16.31
N ARG A 51 29.66 15.01 16.13
CA ARG A 51 28.58 16.00 16.30
C ARG A 51 27.48 15.84 15.25
N ALA A 52 27.84 15.57 14.00
CA ALA A 52 26.88 15.30 12.94
C ALA A 52 26.08 14.02 13.21
N ARG A 53 26.74 12.96 13.69
CA ARG A 53 26.10 11.70 14.07
C ARG A 53 25.15 11.88 15.24
N ARG A 54 25.54 12.64 16.28
CA ARG A 54 24.64 12.97 17.40
C ARG A 54 23.40 13.75 16.98
N ARG A 55 23.53 14.70 16.02
CA ARG A 55 22.35 15.40 15.47
C ARG A 55 21.43 14.47 14.69
N TYR A 56 21.99 13.56 13.89
CA TYR A 56 21.21 12.58 13.15
C TYR A 56 20.46 11.61 14.10
N ASP A 57 21.13 11.18 15.18
CA ASP A 57 20.52 10.31 16.19
C ASP A 57 19.42 11.03 17.00
N ASP A 58 19.57 12.31 17.34
CA ASP A 58 18.53 13.11 18.02
C ASP A 58 17.31 13.40 17.12
N GLU A 59 17.52 13.58 15.81
CA GLU A 59 16.45 13.84 14.83
C GLU A 59 15.60 12.57 14.56
N TYR A 60 16.19 11.37 14.69
CA TYR A 60 15.46 10.10 14.64
C TYR A 60 14.92 9.62 16.00
N ARG A 61 15.33 10.26 17.11
CA ARG A 61 14.77 10.01 18.44
C ARG A 61 13.42 10.70 18.60
N THR A 62 12.47 10.31 17.76
CA THR A 62 11.06 10.59 18.04
C THR A 62 10.72 9.94 19.39
N PRO A 63 10.11 10.68 20.34
CA PRO A 63 9.65 10.04 21.56
C PRO A 63 8.56 9.05 21.15
N ARG A 64 8.86 7.75 21.29
CA ARG A 64 7.87 6.66 21.24
C ARG A 64 6.85 6.88 22.38
N ARG A 65 5.93 7.83 22.21
CA ARG A 65 4.63 7.75 22.84
C ARG A 65 3.86 6.76 21.97
N GLY A 66 3.74 5.53 22.46
CA GLY A 66 2.95 4.50 21.79
C GLY A 66 1.61 5.10 21.40
N ALA A 67 1.37 5.20 20.09
CA ALA A 67 0.08 5.62 19.60
C ALA A 67 -0.95 4.68 20.23
N SER A 68 -1.86 5.22 21.03
CA SER A 68 -2.90 4.43 21.68
C SER A 68 -3.68 3.71 20.59
N THR A 69 -3.40 2.42 20.41
CA THR A 69 -4.00 1.54 19.40
C THR A 69 -5.52 1.64 19.41
N LEU A 70 -6.09 1.87 20.60
CA LEU A 70 -7.51 2.12 20.82
C LEU A 70 -8.05 3.33 20.03
N GLY A 71 -7.29 4.42 19.92
CA GLY A 71 -7.70 5.64 19.22
C GLY A 71 -7.69 5.48 17.70
N ILE A 72 -6.74 4.71 17.17
CA ILE A 72 -6.67 4.40 15.74
C ILE A 72 -7.82 3.46 15.36
N ILE A 73 -8.10 2.45 16.19
CA ILE A 73 -9.23 1.52 15.95
C ILE A 73 -10.55 2.29 15.97
N ALA A 74 -10.75 3.22 16.92
CA ALA A 74 -11.96 4.05 16.98
C ALA A 74 -12.10 4.96 15.73
N PHE A 75 -11.01 5.54 15.25
CA PHE A 75 -11.02 6.40 14.06
C PHE A 75 -11.33 5.62 12.79
N VAL A 76 -10.67 4.47 12.60
CA VAL A 76 -10.90 3.58 11.44
C VAL A 76 -12.31 3.01 11.46
N GLY A 77 -12.82 2.62 12.63
CA GLY A 77 -14.21 2.17 12.80
C GLY A 77 -15.23 3.25 12.44
N GLY A 78 -15.00 4.49 12.88
CA GLY A 78 -15.86 5.63 12.54
C GLY A 78 -15.87 5.96 11.03
N LEU A 79 -14.70 5.88 10.39
CA LEU A 79 -14.58 6.12 8.94
C LEU A 79 -15.28 5.03 8.12
N LEU A 80 -15.11 3.75 8.50
CA LEU A 80 -15.80 2.64 7.85
C LEU A 80 -17.31 2.72 8.03
N ALA A 81 -17.79 3.10 9.21
CA ALA A 81 -19.21 3.32 9.47
C ALA A 81 -19.80 4.46 8.62
N LEU A 82 -19.02 5.53 8.38
CA LEU A 82 -19.43 6.65 7.52
C LEU A 82 -19.57 6.23 6.05
N VAL A 83 -18.65 5.40 5.55
CA VAL A 83 -18.72 4.85 4.18
C VAL A 83 -19.93 3.93 4.02
N VAL A 84 -20.20 3.07 5.00
CA VAL A 84 -21.37 2.17 4.97
C VAL A 84 -22.69 2.94 5.13
N GLY A 85 -22.68 4.05 5.87
CA GLY A 85 -23.85 4.92 6.08
C GLY A 85 -24.32 5.69 4.84
N ILE A 86 -23.50 5.77 3.78
CA ILE A 86 -23.88 6.40 2.50
C ILE A 86 -24.86 5.50 1.71
N ILE A 87 -25.06 4.24 2.11
CA ILE A 87 -25.99 3.31 1.46
C ILE A 87 -27.38 3.43 2.14
N PRO A 88 -28.40 4.00 1.46
CA PRO A 88 -29.69 4.34 2.05
C PRO A 88 -30.51 3.14 2.57
N PHE A 89 -30.14 1.91 2.22
CA PHE A 89 -30.84 0.70 2.66
C PHE A 89 -30.25 0.03 3.93
N LEU A 90 -29.06 0.45 4.39
CA LEU A 90 -28.43 -0.05 5.63
C LEU A 90 -28.49 0.96 6.79
N GLY A 91 -29.05 2.16 6.56
CA GLY A 91 -29.11 3.25 7.53
C GLY A 91 -29.76 2.88 8.87
N ALA A 92 -30.76 2.00 8.88
CA ALA A 92 -31.41 1.55 10.12
C ALA A 92 -30.48 0.75 11.04
N VAL A 93 -29.57 -0.06 10.47
CA VAL A 93 -28.57 -0.82 11.23
C VAL A 93 -27.42 0.10 11.68
N ALA A 94 -27.11 1.12 10.88
CA ALA A 94 -26.10 2.13 11.19
C ALA A 94 -26.48 3.04 12.38
N ILE A 95 -27.77 3.17 12.73
CA ILE A 95 -28.20 3.94 13.91
C ILE A 95 -27.72 3.28 15.21
N PHE A 96 -27.82 1.96 15.31
CA PHE A 96 -27.37 1.23 16.50
C PHE A 96 -25.83 1.24 16.61
N ALA A 97 -25.12 1.06 15.50
CA ALA A 97 -23.66 1.13 15.46
C ALA A 97 -23.14 2.55 15.73
N GLY A 98 -23.78 3.57 15.14
CA GLY A 98 -23.44 4.98 15.33
C GLY A 98 -23.75 5.49 16.74
N GLY A 99 -24.84 5.03 17.36
CA GLY A 99 -25.18 5.33 18.75
C GLY A 99 -24.12 4.81 19.73
N LEU A 100 -23.66 3.57 19.54
CA LEU A 100 -22.55 3.00 20.32
C LEU A 100 -21.24 3.78 20.14
N ALA A 101 -20.92 4.17 18.90
CA ALA A 101 -19.75 4.99 18.61
C ALA A 101 -19.81 6.38 19.26
N LEU A 102 -21.01 7.01 19.31
CA LEU A 102 -21.22 8.30 19.97
C LEU A 102 -20.99 8.22 21.49
N VAL A 103 -21.47 7.15 22.13
CA VAL A 103 -21.27 6.92 23.57
C VAL A 103 -19.79 6.72 23.89
N LEU A 104 -19.06 5.96 23.06
CA LEU A 104 -17.61 5.78 23.21
C LEU A 104 -16.82 7.08 22.96
N ALA A 105 -17.27 7.90 22.00
CA ALA A 105 -16.68 9.21 21.75
C ALA A 105 -16.87 10.15 22.95
N LEU A 106 -18.07 10.19 23.55
CA LEU A 106 -18.34 11.00 24.76
C LEU A 106 -17.53 10.52 25.96
N ALA A 107 -17.40 9.21 26.17
CA ALA A 107 -16.58 8.64 27.23
C ALA A 107 -15.09 9.02 27.07
N SER A 108 -14.58 9.05 25.84
CA SER A 108 -13.18 9.44 25.56
C SER A 108 -12.90 10.92 25.88
N VAL A 109 -13.88 11.81 25.67
CA VAL A 109 -13.78 13.24 25.99
C VAL A 109 -13.82 13.48 27.50
N LEU A 110 -14.63 12.70 28.22
CA LEU A 110 -14.72 12.80 29.68
C LEU A 110 -13.41 12.35 30.37
N ILE A 111 -12.77 11.29 29.87
CA ILE A 111 -11.46 10.81 30.37
C ILE A 111 -10.33 11.77 29.96
N ALA A 112 -10.40 12.36 28.77
CA ALA A 112 -9.44 13.37 28.35
C ALA A 112 -9.54 14.69 29.16
N ARG A 113 -10.70 15.00 29.75
CA ARG A 113 -10.87 16.20 30.59
C ARG A 113 -10.25 16.06 31.98
N SER A 114 -10.09 14.83 32.49
CA SER A 114 -9.48 14.57 33.80
C SER A 114 -7.96 14.48 33.76
N SER A 115 -7.35 14.29 32.58
CA SER A 115 -5.91 14.36 32.38
C SER A 115 -5.56 15.62 31.61
N ASN A 116 -4.81 16.55 32.22
CA ASN A 116 -4.38 17.83 31.61
C ASN A 116 -3.42 17.62 30.41
N GLN A 117 -3.89 16.99 29.34
CA GLN A 117 -3.12 16.66 28.14
C GLN A 117 -3.62 17.52 26.97
N LYS A 118 -2.70 18.00 26.12
CA LYS A 118 -3.00 18.95 25.03
C LYS A 118 -4.09 18.38 24.10
N MET A 119 -5.26 19.02 24.10
CA MET A 119 -6.55 18.57 23.53
C MET A 119 -6.65 18.59 21.98
N GLY A 120 -5.60 18.24 21.24
CA GLY A 120 -5.66 18.28 19.77
C GLY A 120 -6.55 17.19 19.15
N PHE A 121 -6.40 15.95 19.61
CA PHE A 121 -7.04 14.78 19.01
C PHE A 121 -8.53 14.56 19.42
N PRO A 122 -8.96 14.84 20.66
CA PRO A 122 -10.37 14.68 21.06
C PRO A 122 -11.29 15.71 20.40
N VAL A 123 -10.80 16.94 20.16
CA VAL A 123 -11.57 18.03 19.54
C VAL A 123 -11.83 17.74 18.06
N ALA A 124 -10.86 17.15 17.35
CA ALA A 124 -11.07 16.71 15.97
C ALA A 124 -12.14 15.60 15.88
N ALA A 125 -12.15 14.68 16.84
CA ALA A 125 -13.11 13.57 16.87
C ALA A 125 -14.55 14.04 17.13
N THR A 126 -14.77 15.06 17.96
CA THR A 126 -16.12 15.61 18.20
C THR A 126 -16.67 16.35 16.98
N VAL A 127 -15.82 17.05 16.23
CA VAL A 127 -16.23 17.74 14.98
C VAL A 127 -16.65 16.73 13.92
N VAL A 128 -15.87 15.67 13.72
CA VAL A 128 -16.20 14.60 12.76
C VAL A 128 -17.49 13.89 13.17
N SER A 129 -17.64 13.55 14.45
CA SER A 129 -18.87 12.91 14.97
C SER A 129 -20.10 13.83 14.84
N GLY A 130 -19.95 15.13 15.14
CA GLY A 130 -21.03 16.11 14.99
C GLY A 130 -21.49 16.26 13.54
N SER A 131 -20.57 16.26 12.58
CA SER A 131 -20.91 16.33 11.16
C SER A 131 -21.65 15.08 10.66
N ALA A 132 -21.30 13.89 11.16
CA ALA A 132 -21.98 12.65 10.83
C ALA A 132 -23.43 12.62 11.35
N VAL A 133 -23.67 13.12 12.58
CA VAL A 133 -25.03 13.23 13.14
C VAL A 133 -25.87 14.25 12.36
N ALA A 134 -25.29 15.38 11.97
CA ALA A 134 -25.97 16.39 11.16
C ALA A 134 -26.40 15.84 9.78
N LEU A 135 -25.50 15.12 9.10
CA LEU A 135 -25.81 14.46 7.82
C LEU A 135 -26.89 13.38 7.98
N SER A 136 -26.86 12.63 9.08
CA SER A 136 -27.87 11.62 9.39
C SER A 136 -29.26 12.23 9.62
N LEU A 137 -29.34 13.29 10.43
CA LEU A 137 -30.60 14.01 10.67
C LEU A 137 -31.14 14.69 9.41
N MET A 138 -30.26 15.25 8.58
CA MET A 138 -30.61 15.84 7.29
C MET A 138 -31.25 14.80 6.37
N TRP A 139 -30.68 13.60 6.27
CA TRP A 139 -31.26 12.52 5.46
C TRP A 139 -32.62 12.02 5.97
N ILE A 140 -32.82 11.94 7.30
CA ILE A 140 -34.11 11.57 7.89
C ILE A 140 -35.20 12.61 7.54
N ALA A 141 -34.87 13.90 7.60
CA ALA A 141 -35.80 14.97 7.23
C ALA A 141 -36.16 14.94 5.73
N VAL A 142 -35.18 14.69 4.86
CA VAL A 142 -35.42 14.54 3.41
C VAL A 142 -36.34 13.35 3.12
N ILE A 143 -36.11 12.19 3.74
CA ILE A 143 -36.94 10.99 3.55
C ILE A 143 -38.36 11.18 4.12
N GLY A 144 -38.48 11.80 5.30
CA GLY A 144 -39.77 12.13 5.92
C GLY A 144 -40.63 13.02 5.02
N SER A 145 -40.05 14.11 4.48
CA SER A 145 -40.75 14.99 3.54
C SER A 145 -41.12 14.31 2.21
N MET A 146 -40.34 13.31 1.79
CA MET A 146 -40.62 12.51 0.60
C MET A 146 -41.77 11.50 0.83
N MET A 147 -41.94 11.01 2.07
CA MET A 147 -43.01 10.08 2.47
C MET A 147 -44.34 10.80 2.74
N ASP A 148 -44.33 11.99 3.32
CA ASP A 148 -45.55 12.80 3.51
C ASP A 148 -46.19 13.20 2.17
N ASN A 149 -45.38 13.46 1.15
CA ASN A 149 -45.84 13.73 -0.22
C ASN A 149 -46.51 12.51 -0.90
N ARG A 150 -46.33 11.29 -0.37
CA ARG A 150 -47.04 10.08 -0.82
C ARG A 150 -48.32 9.83 -0.03
N ALA A 151 -48.41 10.28 1.23
CA ALA A 151 -49.60 10.17 2.06
C ALA A 151 -50.73 11.11 1.57
N ALA A 152 -50.39 12.34 1.15
CA ALA A 152 -51.35 13.27 0.56
C ALA A 152 -51.95 12.75 -0.77
N ARG A 153 -51.24 11.88 -1.49
CA ARG A 153 -51.73 11.24 -2.73
C ARG A 153 -52.60 9.99 -2.51
N ARG A 154 -52.75 9.54 -1.25
CA ARG A 154 -53.60 8.40 -0.87
C ARG A 154 -54.94 8.81 -0.24
N ALA A 155 -55.19 10.11 -0.05
CA ALA A 155 -56.52 10.58 0.33
C ALA A 155 -57.52 10.22 -0.79
N ALA A 156 -58.51 9.42 -0.44
CA ALA A 156 -59.40 8.69 -1.33
C ALA A 156 -60.06 9.54 -2.42
N PRO A 157 -60.29 8.99 -3.63
CA PRO A 157 -61.17 9.63 -4.60
C PRO A 157 -62.64 9.60 -4.10
N PRO A 158 -63.44 10.66 -4.32
CA PRO A 158 -64.88 10.63 -4.04
C PRO A 158 -65.58 9.58 -4.94
N PRO A 159 -66.69 8.95 -4.49
CA PRO A 159 -67.36 7.92 -5.26
C PRO A 159 -67.99 8.50 -6.53
N LEU A 160 -67.69 7.86 -7.67
CA LEU A 160 -68.18 8.22 -9.00
C LEU A 160 -69.67 7.83 -9.16
N PRO A 161 -70.54 8.72 -9.66
CA PRO A 161 -71.82 8.33 -10.27
C PRO A 161 -71.59 7.82 -11.70
N VAL A 162 -72.26 6.73 -12.04
CA VAL A 162 -72.24 6.01 -13.33
C VAL A 162 -72.67 6.89 -14.54
N PRO A 163 -72.02 6.78 -15.72
CA PRO A 163 -72.52 7.38 -16.96
C PRO A 163 -73.22 6.38 -17.93
N PRO A 164 -74.32 6.75 -18.62
CA PRO A 164 -74.87 6.04 -19.79
C PRO A 164 -74.13 6.38 -21.11
N PRO A 165 -74.37 5.67 -22.23
CA PRO A 165 -73.32 5.25 -23.15
C PRO A 165 -72.97 6.24 -24.28
N ALA A 166 -71.73 6.09 -24.73
CA ALA A 166 -71.17 6.37 -26.06
C ALA A 166 -71.26 7.79 -26.63
N GLN A 167 -70.11 8.47 -26.66
CA GLN A 167 -69.73 9.35 -27.78
C GLN A 167 -68.24 9.12 -28.11
N VAL A 168 -68.00 8.64 -29.33
CA VAL A 168 -66.70 8.54 -29.96
C VAL A 168 -66.19 9.96 -30.24
N ARG A 169 -65.05 10.34 -29.66
CA ARG A 169 -64.28 11.48 -30.16
C ARG A 169 -62.80 11.22 -29.94
N GLY A 170 -62.12 10.96 -31.05
CA GLY A 170 -60.67 10.83 -31.07
C GLY A 170 -60.02 12.09 -30.53
N ASN A 171 -58.93 11.91 -29.80
CA ASN A 171 -57.91 12.91 -29.58
C ASN A 171 -56.60 12.19 -29.28
N ALA A 172 -55.55 12.70 -29.90
CA ALA A 172 -54.23 12.12 -30.04
C ALA A 172 -53.59 11.73 -28.69
N ASN A 173 -52.98 10.55 -28.66
CA ASN A 173 -51.99 10.23 -27.64
C ASN A 173 -50.80 11.20 -27.79
N PRO A 174 -50.37 11.91 -26.73
CA PRO A 174 -49.05 12.53 -26.76
C PRO A 174 -47.99 11.41 -26.86
N PRO A 175 -46.89 11.62 -27.60
CA PRO A 175 -45.85 10.61 -27.75
C PRO A 175 -45.27 10.25 -26.36
N PRO A 176 -44.83 9.01 -26.14
CA PRO A 176 -44.16 8.64 -24.91
C PRO A 176 -42.95 9.55 -24.75
N LYS A 177 -42.93 10.32 -23.66
CA LYS A 177 -41.78 11.14 -23.29
C LYS A 177 -40.56 10.22 -23.22
N ALA A 178 -39.58 10.51 -24.07
CA ALA A 178 -38.27 9.89 -24.06
C ALA A 178 -37.68 9.91 -22.64
N PRO A 179 -36.95 8.86 -22.20
CA PRO A 179 -36.27 8.88 -20.93
C PRO A 179 -35.12 9.89 -21.02
N SER A 180 -35.32 11.08 -20.45
CA SER A 180 -34.26 12.01 -20.10
C SER A 180 -34.09 12.00 -18.59
N GLU A 181 -32.83 11.88 -18.11
CA GLU A 181 -32.36 11.78 -16.71
C GLU A 181 -32.23 10.32 -16.23
N ASN A 182 -31.04 9.71 -16.17
CA ASN A 182 -29.85 10.17 -15.45
C ASN A 182 -28.55 9.92 -16.22
N LYS A 183 -27.72 10.97 -16.39
CA LYS A 183 -26.36 10.83 -16.95
C LYS A 183 -25.47 9.86 -16.15
N VAL A 184 -25.74 9.69 -14.85
CA VAL A 184 -24.97 8.81 -13.95
C VAL A 184 -25.25 7.32 -14.21
N ASP A 185 -26.48 6.97 -14.59
CA ASP A 185 -26.85 5.58 -14.90
C ASP A 185 -26.31 5.17 -16.27
N GLU A 186 -26.31 6.10 -17.24
CA GLU A 186 -25.70 5.89 -18.56
C GLU A 186 -24.18 5.75 -18.48
N GLU A 187 -23.47 6.61 -17.73
CA GLU A 187 -22.01 6.51 -17.57
C GLU A 187 -21.60 5.22 -16.83
N LYS A 188 -22.37 4.82 -15.80
CA LYS A 188 -22.14 3.56 -15.09
C LYS A 188 -22.39 2.35 -15.98
N PHE A 189 -23.46 2.39 -16.78
CA PHE A 189 -23.77 1.36 -17.75
C PHE A 189 -22.68 1.25 -18.83
N GLN A 190 -22.19 2.38 -19.35
CA GLN A 190 -21.09 2.43 -20.31
C GLN A 190 -19.79 1.88 -19.72
N LYS A 191 -19.42 2.24 -18.48
CA LYS A 191 -18.24 1.68 -17.79
C LYS A 191 -18.37 0.18 -17.57
N GLN A 192 -19.55 -0.28 -17.14
CA GLN A 192 -19.82 -1.71 -16.94
C GLN A 192 -19.68 -2.49 -18.26
N LEU A 193 -20.29 -1.97 -19.34
CA LEU A 193 -20.21 -2.58 -20.66
C LEU A 193 -18.76 -2.63 -21.18
N LEU A 194 -17.98 -1.57 -20.97
CA LEU A 194 -16.56 -1.54 -21.32
C LEU A 194 -15.74 -2.56 -20.53
N GLU A 195 -16.02 -2.71 -19.23
CA GLU A 195 -15.36 -3.69 -18.37
C GLU A 195 -15.71 -5.13 -18.78
N ASP A 196 -16.98 -5.40 -19.09
CA ASP A 196 -17.44 -6.72 -19.53
C ASP A 196 -16.84 -7.09 -20.89
N LEU A 197 -16.82 -6.15 -21.85
CA LEU A 197 -16.15 -6.33 -23.14
C LEU A 197 -14.62 -6.51 -23.00
N ALA A 198 -14.00 -5.88 -22.00
CA ALA A 198 -12.58 -6.07 -21.70
C ALA A 198 -12.30 -7.46 -21.13
N LYS A 199 -13.13 -7.92 -20.17
CA LYS A 199 -13.04 -9.29 -19.61
C LYS A 199 -13.24 -10.36 -20.68
N ASP A 200 -14.21 -10.19 -21.57
CA ASP A 200 -14.45 -11.14 -22.66
C ASP A 200 -13.28 -11.21 -23.64
N ARG A 201 -12.67 -10.07 -23.98
CA ARG A 201 -11.46 -10.03 -24.81
C ARG A 201 -10.27 -10.73 -24.14
N ILE A 202 -10.00 -10.41 -22.87
CA ILE A 202 -8.92 -11.05 -22.11
C ILE A 202 -9.15 -12.56 -22.02
N LYS A 203 -10.40 -13.00 -21.79
CA LYS A 203 -10.76 -14.42 -21.74
C LYS A 203 -10.51 -15.13 -23.07
N GLU A 204 -10.83 -14.49 -24.19
CA GLU A 204 -10.51 -15.00 -25.52
C GLU A 204 -8.99 -15.00 -25.80
N GLU A 205 -8.25 -13.99 -25.34
CA GLU A 205 -6.80 -13.92 -25.48
C GLU A 205 -6.08 -15.00 -24.65
N ILE A 206 -6.56 -15.27 -23.43
CA ILE A 206 -6.09 -16.39 -22.61
C ILE A 206 -6.29 -17.72 -23.35
N ARG A 207 -7.42 -17.88 -24.05
CA ARG A 207 -7.78 -19.11 -24.77
C ARG A 207 -7.04 -19.28 -26.10
N ASN A 208 -6.95 -18.21 -26.90
CA ASN A 208 -6.59 -18.26 -28.31
C ASN A 208 -5.43 -17.32 -28.71
N GLY A 209 -5.00 -16.40 -27.85
CA GLY A 209 -3.97 -15.40 -28.17
C GLY A 209 -2.54 -15.95 -28.21
N PRO A 210 -1.53 -15.14 -28.55
CA PRO A 210 -0.13 -15.45 -28.30
C PRO A 210 0.23 -15.01 -26.88
N GLY A 211 0.13 -15.90 -25.89
CA GLY A 211 0.61 -15.60 -24.54
C GLY A 211 2.13 -15.47 -24.52
N THR A 212 2.68 -14.54 -23.73
CA THR A 212 4.14 -14.39 -23.60
C THR A 212 4.71 -15.65 -22.93
N PRO A 213 5.58 -16.43 -23.60
CA PRO A 213 6.14 -17.64 -23.03
C PRO A 213 7.18 -17.29 -21.98
N VAL A 214 6.99 -17.79 -20.75
CA VAL A 214 7.90 -17.58 -19.63
C VAL A 214 8.00 -18.90 -18.83
N SER A 215 9.16 -19.22 -18.27
CA SER A 215 9.26 -20.37 -17.35
C SER A 215 8.87 -19.95 -15.94
N ALA A 216 8.42 -20.91 -15.13
CA ALA A 216 8.11 -20.65 -13.72
C ALA A 216 9.32 -20.11 -12.94
N GLU A 217 10.51 -20.64 -13.20
CA GLU A 217 11.77 -20.23 -12.58
C GLU A 217 12.16 -18.80 -12.99
N THR A 218 12.07 -18.48 -14.28
CA THR A 218 12.38 -17.14 -14.80
C THR A 218 11.42 -16.10 -14.25
N LEU A 219 10.12 -16.44 -14.19
CA LEU A 219 9.11 -15.52 -13.68
C LEU A 219 9.39 -15.16 -12.21
N GLU A 220 9.66 -16.13 -11.35
CA GLU A 220 9.99 -15.84 -9.94
C GLU A 220 11.32 -15.09 -9.82
N THR A 221 12.34 -15.46 -10.61
CA THR A 221 13.65 -14.78 -10.62
C THR A 221 13.50 -13.29 -10.97
N ASP A 222 12.67 -12.96 -11.95
CA ASP A 222 12.40 -11.57 -12.34
C ASP A 222 11.71 -10.79 -11.21
N TYR A 223 10.74 -11.40 -10.52
CA TYR A 223 10.08 -10.79 -9.37
C TYR A 223 11.02 -10.63 -8.16
N LEU A 224 11.92 -11.58 -7.92
CA LEU A 224 12.93 -11.50 -6.87
C LEU A 224 13.98 -10.41 -7.17
N ALA A 225 14.39 -10.27 -8.43
CA ALA A 225 15.35 -9.27 -8.86
C ALA A 225 14.77 -7.86 -8.75
N ASN A 226 13.55 -7.64 -9.26
CA ASN A 226 12.87 -6.35 -9.16
C ASN A 226 11.36 -6.47 -9.41
N VAL A 227 10.59 -6.35 -8.33
CA VAL A 227 9.12 -6.40 -8.37
C VAL A 227 8.51 -5.35 -9.32
N VAL A 228 9.06 -4.13 -9.36
CA VAL A 228 8.51 -3.03 -10.18
C VAL A 228 8.70 -3.31 -11.67
N SER A 229 9.88 -3.78 -12.07
CA SER A 229 10.15 -4.11 -13.47
C SER A 229 9.34 -5.33 -13.91
N ALA A 230 9.22 -6.34 -13.04
CA ALA A 230 8.40 -7.52 -13.28
C ALA A 230 6.91 -7.16 -13.43
N GLU A 231 6.36 -6.30 -12.56
CA GLU A 231 4.97 -5.83 -12.71
C GLU A 231 4.75 -5.11 -14.04
N LEU A 232 5.63 -4.20 -14.45
CA LEU A 232 5.51 -3.52 -15.74
C LEU A 232 5.61 -4.48 -16.94
N ARG A 233 6.40 -5.55 -16.80
CA ARG A 233 6.60 -6.56 -17.84
C ARG A 233 5.44 -7.53 -17.94
N TYR A 234 4.88 -7.96 -16.82
CA TYR A 234 4.03 -9.16 -16.76
C TYR A 234 2.60 -8.90 -16.28
N LYS A 235 2.38 -7.93 -15.37
CA LYS A 235 1.07 -7.67 -14.79
C LYS A 235 0.06 -7.26 -15.85
N ASP A 236 -1.18 -7.73 -15.68
CA ASP A 236 -2.30 -7.48 -16.59
C ASP A 236 -2.07 -7.97 -18.03
N LYS A 237 -1.12 -8.90 -18.23
CA LYS A 237 -0.86 -9.55 -19.52
C LYS A 237 -1.11 -11.05 -19.43
N VAL A 238 -1.42 -11.62 -20.58
CA VAL A 238 -1.57 -13.07 -20.74
C VAL A 238 -0.18 -13.70 -20.87
N LEU A 239 0.17 -14.55 -19.92
CA LEU A 239 1.41 -15.31 -19.92
C LEU A 239 1.13 -16.77 -20.23
N ALA A 240 2.10 -17.44 -20.86
CA ALA A 240 2.16 -18.89 -21.02
C ALA A 240 3.31 -19.41 -20.15
N VAL A 241 2.99 -19.80 -18.92
CA VAL A 241 3.97 -20.23 -17.91
C VAL A 241 4.17 -21.72 -18.00
N THR A 242 5.42 -22.15 -18.23
CA THR A 242 5.79 -23.57 -18.21
C THR A 242 6.52 -23.90 -16.92
N GLY A 243 6.11 -24.98 -16.25
CA GLY A 243 6.74 -25.41 -15.01
C GLY A 243 6.29 -26.79 -14.55
N LYS A 244 6.99 -27.33 -13.54
CA LYS A 244 6.65 -28.61 -12.92
C LYS A 244 5.57 -28.42 -11.86
N VAL A 245 4.61 -29.34 -11.83
CA VAL A 245 3.49 -29.28 -10.89
C VAL A 245 3.91 -29.76 -9.51
N VAL A 246 3.81 -28.90 -8.51
CA VAL A 246 4.04 -29.27 -7.10
C VAL A 246 2.81 -29.96 -6.53
N ARG A 247 1.64 -29.34 -6.66
CA ARG A 247 0.35 -29.88 -6.21
C ARG A 247 -0.82 -29.08 -6.77
N VAL A 248 -2.01 -29.65 -6.66
CA VAL A 248 -3.28 -28.99 -6.93
C VAL A 248 -4.06 -28.91 -5.62
N ILE A 249 -4.49 -27.70 -5.25
CA ILE A 249 -5.29 -27.43 -4.06
C ILE A 249 -6.68 -26.97 -4.50
N ARG A 250 -7.70 -27.36 -3.74
CA ARG A 250 -9.04 -26.82 -3.89
C ARG A 250 -9.27 -25.80 -2.77
N GLU A 251 -9.53 -24.55 -3.12
CA GLU A 251 -10.04 -23.58 -2.15
C GLU A 251 -11.52 -23.85 -1.89
N GLU A 252 -11.99 -23.61 -0.66
CA GLU A 252 -13.34 -23.94 -0.20
C GLU A 252 -14.44 -23.36 -1.09
N GLY A 253 -14.84 -24.14 -2.09
CA GLY A 253 -16.04 -23.96 -2.90
C GLY A 253 -15.96 -22.99 -4.09
N LYS A 254 -14.79 -22.48 -4.50
CA LYS A 254 -14.73 -21.41 -5.54
C LYS A 254 -13.74 -21.64 -6.69
N SER A 255 -12.55 -22.16 -6.44
CA SER A 255 -11.49 -22.27 -7.44
C SER A 255 -10.50 -23.40 -7.12
N TYR A 256 -9.79 -23.86 -8.16
CA TYR A 256 -8.64 -24.76 -8.02
C TYR A 256 -7.36 -23.95 -8.20
N VAL A 257 -6.38 -24.17 -7.34
CA VAL A 257 -5.06 -23.53 -7.42
C VAL A 257 -4.04 -24.61 -7.77
N LEU A 258 -3.38 -24.45 -8.91
CA LEU A 258 -2.25 -25.27 -9.33
C LEU A 258 -0.96 -24.54 -8.94
N GLU A 259 -0.13 -25.19 -8.13
CA GLU A 259 1.17 -24.65 -7.75
C GLU A 259 2.26 -25.20 -8.69
N LEU A 260 3.00 -24.29 -9.33
CA LEU A 260 4.17 -24.62 -10.14
C LEU A 260 5.47 -24.36 -9.37
N GLU A 261 6.44 -25.23 -9.57
CA GLU A 261 7.78 -25.15 -8.99
C GLU A 261 8.61 -24.07 -9.67
N THR A 262 9.31 -23.24 -8.89
CA THR A 262 10.14 -22.12 -9.37
C THR A 262 11.63 -22.31 -9.11
N GLY A 263 12.05 -23.51 -8.68
CA GLY A 263 13.42 -23.83 -8.25
C GLY A 263 13.72 -23.48 -6.80
N GLU A 264 12.87 -22.65 -6.17
CA GLU A 264 12.96 -22.29 -4.75
C GLU A 264 11.93 -23.11 -3.93
N PRO A 265 12.33 -23.90 -2.93
CA PRO A 265 11.41 -24.79 -2.20
C PRO A 265 10.37 -24.03 -1.35
N THR A 266 10.58 -22.73 -1.15
CA THR A 266 9.67 -21.85 -0.39
C THR A 266 8.77 -21.00 -1.27
N LYS A 267 8.95 -21.04 -2.60
CA LYS A 267 8.21 -20.23 -3.56
C LYS A 267 7.56 -21.10 -4.62
N THR A 268 6.32 -20.77 -4.96
CA THR A 268 5.56 -21.41 -6.02
C THR A 268 4.81 -20.36 -6.80
N ILE A 269 4.51 -20.66 -8.06
CA ILE A 269 3.59 -19.84 -8.85
C ILE A 269 2.19 -20.42 -8.68
N ASN A 270 1.27 -19.56 -8.26
CA ASN A 270 -0.12 -19.94 -8.06
C ASN A 270 -0.91 -19.66 -9.33
N CYS A 271 -1.40 -20.72 -9.97
CA CYS A 271 -2.29 -20.62 -11.11
C CYS A 271 -3.73 -20.90 -10.66
N GLU A 272 -4.57 -19.88 -10.64
CA GLU A 272 -5.98 -19.98 -10.27
C GLU A 272 -6.83 -20.38 -11.49
N PHE A 273 -7.57 -21.48 -11.34
CA PHE A 273 -8.51 -22.01 -12.31
C PHE A 273 -9.94 -21.84 -11.81
N ALA A 274 -10.79 -21.28 -12.68
CA ALA A 274 -12.24 -21.24 -12.45
C ALA A 274 -12.82 -22.66 -12.38
N GLU A 275 -13.85 -22.87 -11.56
CA GLU A 275 -14.44 -24.19 -11.32
C GLU A 275 -14.91 -24.90 -12.61
N GLN A 276 -15.37 -24.15 -13.61
CA GLN A 276 -15.80 -24.66 -14.91
C GLN A 276 -14.66 -25.31 -15.71
N LYS A 277 -13.40 -24.97 -15.40
CA LYS A 277 -12.18 -25.48 -16.06
C LYS A 277 -11.46 -26.55 -15.22
N LYS A 278 -12.18 -27.26 -14.34
CA LYS A 278 -11.62 -28.33 -13.50
C LYS A 278 -11.21 -29.60 -14.25
N TYR A 279 -11.85 -29.89 -15.38
CA TYR A 279 -11.68 -31.17 -16.09
C TYR A 279 -10.24 -31.43 -16.56
N PRO A 280 -9.50 -30.45 -17.13
CA PRO A 280 -8.12 -30.65 -17.53
C PRO A 280 -7.16 -30.86 -16.35
N LEU A 281 -7.48 -30.32 -15.15
CA LEU A 281 -6.67 -30.51 -13.94
C LEU A 281 -6.71 -31.95 -13.41
N ALA A 282 -7.78 -32.70 -13.70
CA ALA A 282 -7.90 -34.10 -13.25
C ALA A 282 -6.84 -35.03 -13.86
N SER A 283 -6.28 -34.67 -15.02
CA SER A 283 -5.23 -35.44 -15.70
C SER A 283 -3.81 -35.04 -15.27
N VAL A 284 -3.66 -33.92 -14.55
CA VAL A 284 -2.36 -33.40 -14.15
C VAL A 284 -1.85 -34.14 -12.92
N LYS A 285 -0.61 -34.63 -13.00
CA LYS A 285 0.07 -35.32 -11.89
C LYS A 285 1.17 -34.45 -11.30
N ARG A 286 1.46 -34.65 -10.01
CA ARG A 286 2.63 -34.05 -9.36
C ARG A 286 3.91 -34.43 -10.10
N GLY A 287 4.80 -33.48 -10.29
CA GLY A 287 6.06 -33.61 -11.03
C GLY A 287 5.92 -33.55 -12.55
N GLN A 288 4.69 -33.51 -13.08
CA GLN A 288 4.47 -33.33 -14.51
C GLN A 288 4.82 -31.90 -14.93
N GLU A 289 5.48 -31.77 -16.07
CA GLU A 289 5.69 -30.48 -16.72
C GLU A 289 4.43 -30.10 -17.51
N VAL A 290 3.92 -28.90 -17.26
CA VAL A 290 2.71 -28.38 -17.90
C VAL A 290 2.91 -26.92 -18.30
N THR A 291 2.21 -26.51 -19.35
CA THR A 291 2.12 -25.10 -19.75
C THR A 291 0.74 -24.56 -19.38
N VAL A 292 0.73 -23.52 -18.57
CA VAL A 292 -0.49 -22.86 -18.09
C VAL A 292 -0.54 -21.47 -18.68
N ARG A 293 -1.68 -21.13 -19.28
CA ARG A 293 -1.94 -19.79 -19.79
C ARG A 293 -2.92 -19.06 -18.89
N GLY A 294 -2.62 -17.83 -18.52
CA GLY A 294 -3.48 -17.05 -17.63
C GLY A 294 -3.10 -15.57 -17.60
N LEU A 295 -3.97 -14.76 -17.01
CA LEU A 295 -3.71 -13.35 -16.77
C LEU A 295 -2.83 -13.20 -15.54
N CYS A 296 -1.67 -12.57 -15.65
CA CYS A 296 -0.81 -12.33 -14.49
C CYS A 296 -1.42 -11.23 -13.61
N ALA A 297 -1.75 -11.57 -12.36
CA ALA A 297 -2.23 -10.62 -11.35
C ALA A 297 -1.09 -9.90 -10.62
N GLY A 298 0.16 -10.31 -10.85
CA GLY A 298 1.34 -9.83 -10.13
C GLY A 298 1.62 -10.63 -8.86
N ARG A 299 2.33 -9.99 -7.91
CA ARG A 299 2.72 -10.61 -6.64
C ARG A 299 1.63 -10.35 -5.59
N VAL A 300 0.87 -11.38 -5.23
CA VAL A 300 -0.21 -11.34 -4.24
C VAL A 300 0.24 -12.15 -3.02
N SER A 301 0.26 -11.52 -1.84
CA SER A 301 0.67 -12.19 -0.59
C SER A 301 2.03 -12.91 -0.68
N ASP A 302 3.00 -12.27 -1.35
CA ASP A 302 4.37 -12.75 -1.53
C ASP A 302 4.56 -13.96 -2.48
N LEU A 303 3.53 -14.30 -3.25
CA LEU A 303 3.58 -15.30 -4.34
C LEU A 303 3.12 -14.67 -5.65
N VAL A 304 3.64 -15.16 -6.77
CA VAL A 304 3.19 -14.73 -8.10
C VAL A 304 1.92 -15.49 -8.47
N THR A 305 0.87 -14.75 -8.80
CA THR A 305 -0.47 -15.32 -9.06
C THR A 305 -0.92 -15.07 -10.49
N LEU A 306 -1.44 -16.11 -11.14
CA LEU A 306 -2.13 -16.05 -12.42
C LEU A 306 -3.62 -16.35 -12.24
N LYS A 307 -4.48 -15.58 -12.91
CA LYS A 307 -5.94 -15.71 -12.89
C LYS A 307 -6.49 -16.24 -14.20
N ASP A 308 -7.70 -16.78 -14.13
CA ASP A 308 -8.46 -17.29 -15.27
C ASP A 308 -7.73 -18.37 -16.08
N CYS A 309 -6.87 -19.14 -15.41
CA CYS A 309 -5.93 -20.04 -16.05
C CYS A 309 -6.60 -21.11 -16.92
N VAL A 310 -5.91 -21.51 -17.98
CA VAL A 310 -6.22 -22.63 -18.87
C VAL A 310 -4.94 -23.46 -19.05
N LEU A 311 -5.09 -24.77 -19.14
CA LEU A 311 -3.98 -25.64 -19.54
C LEU A 311 -3.82 -25.53 -21.06
N ALA A 312 -2.63 -25.15 -21.51
CA ALA A 312 -2.25 -25.27 -22.91
C ALA A 312 -1.91 -26.75 -23.19
N LYS A 313 -2.41 -27.28 -24.29
CA LYS A 313 -2.08 -28.62 -24.79
C LYS A 313 -0.83 -28.60 -25.65
#